data_AF-A0A369YIH5-F1
#
_entry.id   AF-A0A369YIH5-F1
#
_cell.length_a   1.000
_cell.length_b   1.000
_cell.length_c   1.000
_cell.angle_alpha   90.00
_cell.angle_beta   90.00
_cell.angle_gamma   90.00
#
_symmetry.space_group_name_H-M   'P 1'
#
loop_
_entity.id
_entity.type
_entity.pdbx_description
1 polymer ?
#
loop_
_entity_poly.entity_id
_entity_poly.type
_entity_poly.pdbx_seq_one_letter_code
_entity_poly.pdbx_strand_id
1 'polypeptide(L)'
;MLKKLFTVSILFFLTACGNEVTNYPNAKYKITDKEVKKYILELNNREQCIYPQLAGLSYEQAEAQVYSKQSDAEKKTWDYMSNRLLSEIIGDNYAFLEQDEDSANYFIEKHHRLNNQKAKVDPKACAVFKEDFESFLEGARGCGCSK
;
A
#
# COMPACT_ATOMS: atom_id res chain seq x y z
N MET A 1 47.03 -24.54 31.13
CA MET A 1 45.73 -25.20 30.84
C MET A 1 44.70 -24.70 31.85
N LEU A 2 43.74 -23.86 31.44
CA LEU A 2 42.49 -23.65 32.18
C LEU A 2 41.44 -23.10 31.21
N LYS A 3 40.20 -23.50 31.45
CA LYS A 3 39.15 -23.75 30.46
C LYS A 3 38.35 -22.51 30.06
N LYS A 4 37.86 -22.57 28.82
CA LYS A 4 36.87 -21.73 28.15
C LYS A 4 35.64 -21.44 29.02
N LEU A 5 35.15 -20.21 29.02
CA LEU A 5 33.76 -19.88 29.34
C LEU A 5 33.20 -19.00 28.22
N PHE A 6 32.47 -19.63 27.31
CA PHE A 6 31.60 -18.96 26.35
C PHE A 6 30.29 -18.65 27.07
N THR A 7 30.03 -17.37 27.33
CA THR A 7 28.73 -16.91 27.84
C THR A 7 27.76 -16.82 26.66
N VAL A 8 26.88 -17.80 26.53
CA VAL A 8 25.76 -17.77 25.58
C VAL A 8 24.67 -16.89 26.18
N SER A 9 24.55 -15.65 25.70
CA SER A 9 23.38 -14.81 25.98
C SER A 9 22.22 -15.30 25.13
N ILE A 10 21.29 -16.02 25.77
CA ILE A 10 20.00 -16.39 25.19
C ILE A 10 19.16 -15.11 25.09
N LEU A 11 19.05 -14.56 23.89
CA LEU A 11 18.08 -13.52 23.57
C LEU A 11 16.69 -14.18 23.55
N PHE A 12 15.88 -13.94 24.58
CA PHE A 12 14.46 -14.23 24.54
C PHE A 12 13.80 -13.27 23.55
N PHE A 13 13.57 -13.72 22.32
CA PHE A 13 12.58 -13.10 21.45
C PHE A 13 11.21 -13.34 22.10
N LEU A 14 10.73 -12.35 22.85
CA LEU A 14 9.32 -12.23 23.16
C LEU A 14 8.59 -12.04 21.84
N THR A 15 8.14 -13.14 21.22
CA THR A 15 7.06 -13.08 20.24
C THR A 15 5.83 -12.65 21.01
N ALA A 16 5.63 -11.34 21.13
CA ALA A 16 4.37 -10.79 21.59
C ALA A 16 3.31 -11.20 20.56
N CYS A 17 2.68 -12.35 20.78
CA CYS A 17 1.40 -12.70 20.18
C CYS A 17 0.36 -11.78 20.82
N GLY A 18 0.42 -10.49 20.49
CA GLY A 18 -0.64 -9.56 20.80
C GLY A 18 -1.82 -9.97 19.93
N ASN A 19 -2.89 -10.48 20.54
CA ASN A 19 -4.17 -10.59 19.86
C ASN A 19 -4.55 -9.16 19.44
N GLU A 20 -4.42 -8.90 18.15
CA GLU A 20 -4.79 -7.63 17.58
C GLU A 20 -6.31 -7.49 17.71
N VAL A 21 -6.74 -6.62 18.62
CA VAL A 21 -8.16 -6.26 18.74
C VAL A 21 -8.50 -5.46 17.49
N THR A 22 -9.42 -6.01 16.69
CA THR A 22 -9.92 -5.38 15.46
C THR A 22 -11.43 -5.32 15.51
N ASN A 23 -12.01 -4.33 14.83
CA ASN A 23 -13.45 -4.21 14.65
C ASN A 23 -14.02 -5.26 13.69
N TYR A 24 -13.16 -6.03 13.00
CA TYR A 24 -13.55 -7.00 11.97
C TYR A 24 -13.11 -8.43 12.35
N PRO A 25 -13.66 -9.01 13.43
CA PRO A 25 -13.25 -10.34 13.89
C PRO A 25 -13.56 -11.45 12.87
N ASN A 26 -14.57 -11.26 12.01
CA ASN A 26 -15.03 -12.26 11.03
C ASN A 26 -14.38 -12.11 9.65
N ALA A 27 -13.43 -11.20 9.47
CA ALA A 27 -12.65 -11.09 8.23
C ALA A 27 -12.09 -12.47 7.83
N LYS A 28 -12.49 -12.97 6.66
CA LYS A 28 -12.01 -14.25 6.11
C LYS A 28 -10.52 -14.21 5.78
N TYR A 29 -10.05 -13.05 5.31
CA TYR A 29 -8.64 -12.80 5.11
C TYR A 29 -8.15 -11.67 6.02
N LYS A 30 -7.22 -12.01 6.91
CA LYS A 30 -6.56 -11.06 7.81
C LYS A 30 -5.17 -10.76 7.28
N ILE A 31 -5.08 -9.77 6.40
CA ILE A 31 -3.81 -9.33 5.84
C ILE A 31 -2.80 -9.00 6.94
N THR A 32 -1.56 -9.45 6.77
CA THR A 32 -0.52 -9.28 7.77
C THR A 32 0.07 -7.88 7.76
N ASP A 33 0.63 -7.45 8.89
CA ASP A 33 1.36 -6.17 8.95
C ASP A 33 2.53 -6.11 7.95
N LYS A 34 3.16 -7.26 7.66
CA LYS A 34 4.26 -7.35 6.70
C LYS A 34 3.78 -7.03 5.28
N GLU A 35 2.64 -7.59 4.88
CA GLU A 35 2.04 -7.34 3.56
C GLU A 35 1.56 -5.90 3.43
N VAL A 36 0.86 -5.38 4.45
CA VAL A 36 0.39 -3.98 4.46
C VAL A 36 1.55 -3.01 4.42
N LYS A 37 2.63 -3.23 5.18
CA LYS A 37 3.83 -2.38 5.14
C LYS A 37 4.54 -2.43 3.79
N LYS A 38 4.61 -3.62 3.16
CA LYS A 38 5.16 -3.76 1.81
C LYS A 38 4.31 -2.96 0.81
N TYR A 39 2.98 -3.12 0.88
CA TYR A 39 2.05 -2.39 0.03
C TYR A 39 2.19 -0.87 0.20
N ILE A 40 2.16 -0.36 1.43
CA ILE A 40 2.31 1.07 1.73
C ILE A 40 3.62 1.64 1.19
N LEU A 41 4.74 0.94 1.36
CA LEU A 41 6.03 1.42 0.88
C LEU A 41 6.02 1.60 -0.64
N GLU A 42 5.56 0.59 -1.37
CA GLU A 42 5.49 0.63 -2.83
C GLU A 42 4.43 1.63 -3.33
N LEU A 43 3.27 1.68 -2.67
CA LEU A 43 2.18 2.60 -2.99
C LEU A 43 2.65 4.05 -2.84
N ASN A 44 3.22 4.41 -1.69
CA ASN A 44 3.70 5.78 -1.44
C ASN A 44 4.81 6.19 -2.42
N ASN A 45 5.72 5.26 -2.77
CA ASN A 45 6.75 5.51 -3.78
C ASN A 45 6.16 5.80 -5.16
N ARG A 46 5.16 5.02 -5.58
CA ARG A 46 4.46 5.19 -6.86
C ARG A 46 3.64 6.47 -6.87
N GLU A 47 2.94 6.76 -5.79
CA GLU A 47 2.09 7.95 -5.64
C GLU A 47 2.92 9.23 -5.72
N GLN A 48 4.01 9.33 -4.95
CA GLN A 48 4.91 10.48 -4.98
C GLN A 48 5.81 10.52 -6.22
N CYS A 49 5.88 9.43 -6.99
CA CYS A 49 6.51 9.45 -8.29
C CYS A 49 5.68 10.26 -9.30
N ILE A 50 4.36 10.02 -9.38
CA ILE A 50 3.44 10.71 -10.30
C ILE A 50 2.96 12.07 -9.75
N TYR A 51 2.86 12.19 -8.42
CA TYR A 51 2.46 13.41 -7.72
C TYR A 51 3.52 13.84 -6.70
N PRO A 52 4.71 14.32 -7.14
CA PRO A 52 5.81 14.67 -6.23
C PRO A 52 5.46 15.77 -5.22
N GLN A 53 4.47 16.62 -5.53
CA GLN A 53 3.96 17.65 -4.64
C GLN A 53 3.30 17.11 -3.36
N LEU A 54 2.98 15.81 -3.29
CA LEU A 54 2.47 15.17 -2.06
C LEU A 54 3.51 15.11 -0.94
N ALA A 55 4.80 15.19 -1.29
CA ALA A 55 5.87 15.13 -0.31
C ALA A 55 5.74 16.26 0.72
N GLY A 56 5.47 15.89 1.98
CA GLY A 56 5.36 16.84 3.10
C GLY A 56 3.97 17.44 3.30
N LEU A 57 2.96 17.06 2.51
CA LEU A 57 1.58 17.46 2.74
C LEU A 57 0.92 16.55 3.79
N SER A 58 0.04 17.13 4.61
CA SER A 58 -0.96 16.34 5.34
C SER A 58 -2.01 15.78 4.37
N TYR A 59 -2.80 14.81 4.82
CA TYR A 59 -3.91 14.29 4.01
C TYR A 59 -4.89 15.38 3.55
N GLU A 60 -5.28 16.30 4.45
CA GLU A 60 -6.18 17.42 4.11
C GLU A 60 -5.57 18.35 3.05
N GLN A 61 -4.27 18.61 3.15
CA GLN A 61 -3.55 19.41 2.15
C GLN A 61 -3.43 18.67 0.82
N ALA A 62 -3.14 17.37 0.84
CA ALA A 62 -3.08 16.54 -0.35
C ALA A 62 -4.44 16.52 -1.08
N GLU A 63 -5.54 16.39 -0.34
CA GLU A 63 -6.89 16.45 -0.88
C GLU A 63 -7.17 17.78 -1.60
N ALA A 64 -6.94 18.90 -0.90
CA ALA A 64 -7.23 20.24 -1.42
C ALA A 64 -6.29 20.65 -2.57
N GLN A 65 -5.04 20.20 -2.57
CA GLN A 65 -4.03 20.71 -3.50
C GLN A 65 -3.75 19.77 -4.67
N VAL A 66 -4.00 18.46 -4.51
CA VAL A 66 -3.62 17.41 -5.45
C VAL A 66 -4.83 16.58 -5.87
N TYR A 67 -5.43 15.81 -4.94
CA TYR A 67 -6.44 14.81 -5.30
C TYR A 67 -7.72 15.42 -5.89
N SER A 68 -8.18 16.57 -5.38
CA SER A 68 -9.33 17.29 -5.92
C SER A 68 -9.15 17.79 -7.37
N LYS A 69 -7.90 17.86 -7.87
CA LYS A 69 -7.58 18.29 -9.24
C LYS A 69 -7.42 17.13 -10.22
N GLN A 70 -7.39 15.88 -9.73
CA GLN A 70 -7.28 14.71 -10.59
C GLN A 70 -8.55 14.54 -11.42
N SER A 71 -8.36 14.27 -12.71
CA SER A 71 -9.42 13.83 -13.61
C SER A 71 -9.96 12.44 -13.23
N ASP A 72 -11.16 12.12 -13.68
CA ASP A 72 -11.73 10.78 -13.48
C ASP A 72 -10.87 9.67 -14.09
N ALA A 73 -10.18 9.96 -15.20
CA ALA A 73 -9.27 9.02 -15.84
C ALA A 73 -8.03 8.77 -14.97
N GLU A 74 -7.48 9.81 -14.34
CA GLU A 74 -6.37 9.65 -13.39
C GLU A 74 -6.78 8.84 -12.17
N LYS A 75 -7.94 9.13 -11.58
CA LYS A 75 -8.48 8.39 -10.43
C LYS A 75 -8.66 6.91 -10.77
N LYS A 76 -9.32 6.60 -11.89
CA LYS A 76 -9.51 5.21 -12.35
C LYS A 76 -8.20 4.49 -12.64
N THR A 77 -7.24 5.19 -13.23
CA THR A 77 -5.90 4.63 -13.52
C THR A 77 -5.18 4.30 -12.22
N TRP A 78 -5.20 5.22 -11.26
CA TRP A 78 -4.61 5.03 -9.95
C TRP A 78 -5.28 3.88 -9.17
N ASP A 79 -6.60 3.82 -9.15
CA ASP A 79 -7.37 2.74 -8.51
C ASP A 79 -7.00 1.38 -9.10
N TYR A 80 -6.96 1.27 -10.44
CA TYR A 80 -6.57 0.04 -11.11
C TYR A 80 -5.14 -0.40 -10.75
N MET A 81 -4.17 0.51 -10.84
CA MET A 81 -2.76 0.18 -10.61
C MET A 81 -2.44 -0.10 -9.13
N SER A 82 -3.10 0.59 -8.19
CA SER A 82 -2.96 0.34 -6.75
C SER A 82 -3.57 -1.01 -6.37
N ASN A 83 -4.75 -1.35 -6.89
CA ASN A 83 -5.36 -2.67 -6.73
C ASN A 83 -4.50 -3.79 -7.33
N ARG A 84 -3.92 -3.57 -8.53
CA ARG A 84 -2.99 -4.52 -9.14
C ARG A 84 -1.76 -4.77 -8.26
N LEU A 85 -1.17 -3.71 -7.69
CA LEU A 85 -0.05 -3.83 -6.75
C LEU A 85 -0.44 -4.66 -5.51
N LEU A 86 -1.62 -4.42 -4.94
CA LEU A 86 -2.08 -5.17 -3.78
C LEU A 86 -2.24 -6.66 -4.14
N SER A 87 -2.87 -6.94 -5.29
CA SER A 87 -3.01 -8.30 -5.83
C SER A 87 -1.66 -8.99 -6.05
N GLU A 88 -0.67 -8.30 -6.61
CA GLU A 88 0.70 -8.82 -6.78
C GLU A 88 1.37 -9.18 -5.44
N ILE A 89 1.00 -8.53 -4.34
CA ILE A 89 1.57 -8.77 -3.01
C ILE A 89 0.92 -9.96 -2.29
N ILE A 90 -0.40 -10.06 -2.34
CA ILE A 90 -1.16 -11.05 -1.55
C ILE A 90 -1.70 -12.24 -2.38
N GLY A 91 -1.53 -12.20 -3.71
CA GLY A 91 -1.93 -13.26 -4.64
C GLY A 91 -3.43 -13.55 -4.60
N ASP A 92 -3.79 -14.82 -4.60
CA ASP A 92 -5.18 -15.30 -4.62
C ASP A 92 -6.03 -14.77 -3.44
N ASN A 93 -5.40 -14.34 -2.35
CA ASN A 93 -6.11 -13.74 -1.23
C ASN A 93 -6.77 -12.40 -1.57
N TYR A 94 -6.37 -11.76 -2.67
CA TYR A 94 -6.98 -10.50 -3.13
C TYR A 94 -8.48 -10.66 -3.40
N ALA A 95 -8.93 -11.85 -3.84
CA ALA A 95 -10.34 -12.14 -4.02
C ALA A 95 -11.18 -11.97 -2.74
N PHE A 96 -10.58 -12.20 -1.56
CA PHE A 96 -11.28 -11.94 -0.29
C PHE A 96 -11.51 -10.44 -0.06
N LEU A 97 -10.58 -9.57 -0.48
CA LEU A 97 -10.78 -8.13 -0.35
C LEU A 97 -11.87 -7.61 -1.30
N GLU A 98 -12.14 -8.31 -2.40
CA GLU A 98 -13.21 -7.95 -3.35
C GLU A 98 -14.59 -8.51 -2.94
N GLN A 99 -14.62 -9.67 -2.29
CA GLN A 99 -15.85 -10.44 -2.06
C GLN A 99 -16.32 -10.46 -0.61
N ASP A 100 -15.47 -10.06 0.33
CA ASP A 100 -15.74 -10.12 1.77
C ASP A 100 -15.52 -8.74 2.41
N GLU A 101 -16.63 -8.07 2.73
CA GLU A 101 -16.63 -6.71 3.27
C GLU A 101 -15.80 -6.58 4.56
N ASP A 102 -15.87 -7.56 5.46
CA ASP A 102 -15.07 -7.57 6.70
C ASP A 102 -13.57 -7.66 6.40
N SER A 103 -13.16 -8.45 5.40
CA SER A 103 -11.76 -8.53 4.96
C SER A 103 -11.28 -7.22 4.34
N ALA A 104 -12.11 -6.58 3.50
CA ALA A 104 -11.82 -5.28 2.92
C ALA A 104 -11.65 -4.19 4.00
N ASN A 105 -12.59 -4.12 4.93
CA ASN A 105 -12.55 -3.14 6.01
C ASN A 105 -11.40 -3.39 7.00
N TYR A 106 -11.06 -4.66 7.28
CA TYR A 106 -9.88 -5.01 8.06
C TYR A 106 -8.59 -4.49 7.40
N PHE A 107 -8.47 -4.64 6.08
CA PHE A 107 -7.36 -4.07 5.32
C PHE A 107 -7.33 -2.54 5.40
N ILE A 108 -8.47 -1.86 5.22
CA ILE A 108 -8.56 -0.39 5.30
C ILE A 108 -8.13 0.11 6.69
N GLU A 109 -8.63 -0.52 7.76
CA GLU A 109 -8.25 -0.21 9.15
C GLU A 109 -6.72 -0.32 9.34
N LYS A 110 -6.13 -1.43 8.88
CA LYS A 110 -4.68 -1.62 8.94
C LYS A 110 -3.91 -0.62 8.10
N HIS A 111 -4.36 -0.35 6.88
CA HIS A 111 -3.73 0.60 5.98
C HIS A 111 -3.71 1.99 6.62
N HIS A 112 -4.84 2.48 7.15
CA HIS A 112 -4.90 3.77 7.84
C HIS A 112 -3.99 3.83 9.06
N ARG A 113 -3.95 2.77 9.88
CA ARG A 113 -3.10 2.74 11.08
C ARG A 113 -1.61 2.70 10.77
N LEU A 114 -1.21 2.00 9.71
CA LEU A 114 0.20 1.74 9.39
C LEU A 114 0.79 2.73 8.38
N ASN A 115 -0.04 3.41 7.57
CA ASN A 115 0.45 4.32 6.55
C ASN A 115 0.95 5.62 7.19
N ASN A 116 2.16 6.01 6.81
CA ASN A 116 2.85 7.20 7.29
C ASN A 116 3.17 8.20 6.18
N GLN A 117 2.67 7.96 4.96
CA GLN A 117 2.89 8.76 3.74
C GLN A 117 4.37 9.04 3.42
N LYS A 118 5.30 8.24 3.96
CA LYS A 118 6.73 8.36 3.63
C LYS A 118 7.02 7.57 2.37
N ALA A 119 7.71 8.21 1.44
CA ALA A 119 8.26 7.60 0.24
C ALA A 119 9.78 7.76 0.19
N LYS A 120 10.42 6.85 -0.53
CA LYS A 120 11.81 6.93 -0.97
C LYS A 120 11.82 6.61 -2.46
N VAL A 121 11.38 7.58 -3.26
CA VAL A 121 11.22 7.42 -4.71
C VAL A 121 12.58 7.12 -5.34
N ASP A 122 12.72 5.93 -5.92
CA ASP A 122 13.86 5.59 -6.78
C ASP A 122 13.63 6.18 -8.17
N PRO A 123 14.56 7.02 -8.70
CA PRO A 123 14.34 7.68 -9.99
C PRO A 123 14.18 6.73 -11.17
N LYS A 124 14.86 5.57 -11.17
CA LYS A 124 14.80 4.62 -12.28
C LYS A 124 13.49 3.84 -12.26
N ALA A 125 13.09 3.32 -11.10
CA ALA A 125 11.79 2.67 -10.93
C ALA A 125 10.64 3.64 -11.21
N CYS A 126 10.79 4.91 -10.81
CA CYS A 126 9.81 5.94 -11.08
C CYS A 126 9.65 6.24 -12.59
N ALA A 127 10.75 6.30 -13.34
CA ALA A 127 10.67 6.51 -14.79
C ALA A 127 9.86 5.40 -15.48
N VAL A 128 10.14 4.13 -15.14
CA VAL A 128 9.39 2.98 -15.66
C VAL A 128 7.91 3.04 -15.25
N PHE A 129 7.63 3.34 -13.98
CA PHE A 129 6.25 3.44 -13.50
C PHE A 129 5.46 4.56 -14.16
N LYS A 130 6.10 5.70 -14.48
CA LYS A 130 5.45 6.80 -15.21
C LYS A 130 5.04 6.41 -16.61
N GLU A 131 5.88 5.65 -17.31
CA GLU A 131 5.54 5.13 -18.65
C GLU A 131 4.34 4.20 -18.59
N ASP A 132 4.32 3.26 -17.63
CA ASP A 132 3.16 2.39 -17.41
C ASP A 132 1.90 3.21 -17.08
N PHE A 133 2.00 4.15 -16.14
CA PHE A 133 0.88 4.98 -15.70
C PHE A 133 0.28 5.78 -16.86
N GLU A 134 1.10 6.44 -17.68
CA GLU A 134 0.58 7.18 -18.84
C GLU A 134 -0.05 6.26 -19.89
N SER A 135 0.50 5.06 -20.12
CA SER A 135 -0.11 4.10 -21.03
C SER A 135 -1.51 3.69 -20.59
N PHE A 136 -1.71 3.40 -19.30
CA PHE A 136 -3.05 3.11 -18.76
C PHE A 136 -3.96 4.34 -18.77
N LEU A 137 -3.40 5.53 -18.50
CA LEU A 137 -4.16 6.77 -18.49
C LEU A 137 -4.67 7.15 -19.88
N GLU A 138 -3.88 6.96 -20.93
CA GLU A 138 -4.31 7.12 -22.32
C GLU A 138 -5.47 6.16 -22.66
N GLY A 139 -5.38 4.90 -22.24
CA GLY A 139 -6.47 3.94 -22.37
C GLY A 139 -7.74 4.39 -21.64
N ALA A 140 -7.61 4.86 -20.39
CA ALA A 140 -8.72 5.36 -19.59
C ALA A 140 -9.37 6.61 -20.20
N ARG A 141 -8.58 7.50 -20.80
CA ARG A 141 -9.06 8.68 -21.56
C ARG A 141 -9.82 8.26 -22.83
N GLY A 142 -9.29 7.29 -23.58
CA GLY A 142 -9.88 6.79 -24.82
C GLY A 142 -11.21 6.05 -24.64
N CYS A 143 -11.40 5.38 -23.50
CA CYS A 143 -12.67 4.74 -23.12
C CYS A 143 -13.78 5.74 -22.74
N GLY A 144 -13.47 7.04 -22.66
CA GLY A 144 -14.42 8.11 -22.36
C GLY A 144 -15.28 8.58 -23.54
N CYS A 145 -15.01 8.14 -24.78
CA CYS A 145 -15.82 8.46 -25.96
C CYS A 145 -16.92 7.42 -26.20
N SER A 146 -17.82 7.21 -25.24
CA SER A 146 -19.10 6.52 -25.46
C SER A 146 -20.11 6.87 -24.37
N LYS A 147 -20.65 8.09 -24.43
CA LYS A 147 -22.08 8.43 -24.51
C LYS A 147 -22.28 9.93 -24.28
#